data_AF-A0A0D6LG67-F1
#
_entry.id   AF-A0A0D6LG67-F1
#
_cell.length_a   1.000
_cell.length_b   1.000
_cell.length_c   1.000
_cell.angle_alpha   90.00
_cell.angle_beta   90.00
_cell.angle_gamma   90.00
#
_symmetry.space_group_name_H-M   'P 1'
#
loop_
_entity.id
_entity.type
_entity.pdbx_description
1 polymer ?
#
loop_
_entity_poly.entity_id
_entity_poly.type
_entity_poly.pdbx_seq_one_letter_code
_entity_poly.pdbx_strand_id
1 'polypeptide(L)'
;MGRAKTKEVGKELRDNLAKHGISLPSGRRKGVQNTVFTCLVEEEATQLGRDMHTLVQQHYPVRPLIDMAARKSVSHPEERRRDLIGAIRILDELNGMFNELQTPLAVRVQNNIPIHNELEVGMNHFNLITHTFGPINQSTWCNAFLNYAKMSLAMYQSRMEPNNPQVVIYLLPESPLISSNVLDGFMSNSAVIS
;
A
#
# COMPACT_ATOMS: atom_id res chain seq x y z
N MET A 1 -26.12 -38.71 -25.41
CA MET A 1 -24.69 -39.01 -25.15
C MET A 1 -23.98 -37.70 -24.78
N GLY A 2 -23.71 -37.46 -23.50
CA GLY A 2 -22.90 -36.30 -23.09
C GLY A 2 -21.42 -36.58 -23.36
N ARG A 3 -20.75 -35.70 -24.10
CA ARG A 3 -19.29 -35.75 -24.29
C ARG A 3 -18.64 -35.77 -22.90
N ALA A 4 -17.99 -36.88 -22.55
CA ALA A 4 -17.14 -36.95 -21.37
C ALA A 4 -16.04 -35.89 -21.49
N LYS A 5 -15.81 -35.10 -20.43
CA LYS A 5 -14.63 -34.23 -20.34
C LYS A 5 -13.39 -35.11 -20.45
N THR A 6 -12.62 -34.97 -21.52
CA THR A 6 -11.38 -35.72 -21.74
C THR A 6 -10.42 -35.42 -20.58
N LYS A 7 -10.07 -36.42 -19.78
CA LYS A 7 -9.15 -36.32 -18.62
C LYS A 7 -7.72 -35.91 -19.01
N GLU A 8 -7.40 -35.83 -20.31
CA GLU A 8 -6.04 -35.66 -20.83
C GLU A 8 -5.64 -34.24 -21.27
N VAL A 9 -6.54 -33.24 -21.27
CA VAL A 9 -6.22 -31.89 -21.80
C VAL A 9 -4.98 -31.26 -21.13
N GLY A 10 -4.77 -31.53 -19.84
CA GLY A 10 -3.59 -31.01 -19.14
C GLY A 10 -2.29 -31.77 -19.41
N LYS A 11 -2.35 -33.00 -19.95
CA LYS A 11 -1.18 -33.87 -20.14
C LYS A 11 -0.32 -33.40 -21.31
N GLU A 12 -0.94 -33.15 -22.46
CA GLU A 12 -0.23 -32.67 -23.65
C GLU A 12 0.49 -31.33 -23.40
N LEU A 13 -0.16 -30.41 -22.67
CA LEU A 13 0.46 -29.15 -22.25
C LEU A 13 1.68 -29.38 -21.34
N ARG A 14 1.56 -30.27 -20.34
CA ARG A 14 2.67 -30.62 -19.45
C ARG A 14 3.83 -31.25 -20.22
N ASP A 15 3.53 -32.17 -21.13
CA ASP A 15 4.53 -32.90 -21.92
C ASP A 15 5.26 -31.94 -22.89
N ASN A 16 4.55 -30.99 -23.52
CA ASN A 16 5.17 -29.98 -24.36
C ASN A 16 6.02 -28.99 -23.57
N LEU A 17 5.58 -28.57 -22.37
CA LEU A 17 6.38 -27.71 -21.50
C LEU A 17 7.62 -28.43 -20.95
N ALA A 18 7.51 -29.72 -20.63
CA ALA A 18 8.64 -30.53 -20.17
C ALA A 18 9.75 -30.64 -21.23
N LYS A 19 9.41 -30.69 -22.53
CA LYS A 19 10.39 -30.62 -23.63
C LYS A 19 11.20 -29.32 -23.64
N HIS A 20 10.63 -28.23 -23.09
CA HIS A 20 11.30 -26.93 -22.94
C HIS A 20 11.91 -26.74 -21.54
N GLY A 21 12.03 -27.81 -20.75
CA GLY A 21 12.60 -27.76 -19.40
C GLY A 21 11.64 -27.23 -18.32
N ILE A 22 10.36 -27.03 -18.63
CA ILE A 22 9.36 -26.49 -17.70
C ILE A 22 8.50 -27.65 -17.17
N SER A 23 8.68 -28.00 -15.90
CA SER A 23 7.87 -29.03 -15.23
C SER A 23 6.66 -28.41 -14.55
N LEU A 24 5.47 -28.96 -14.84
CA LEU A 24 4.21 -28.55 -14.21
C LEU A 24 3.58 -29.74 -13.46
N PRO A 25 3.23 -29.59 -12.17
CA PRO A 25 2.61 -30.66 -11.41
C PRO A 25 1.20 -30.99 -11.94
N SER A 26 0.83 -32.27 -11.85
CA SER A 26 -0.53 -32.75 -12.13
C SER A 26 -1.48 -32.33 -11.01
N GLY A 27 -2.51 -31.56 -11.33
CA GLY A 27 -3.55 -31.12 -10.40
C GLY A 27 -3.30 -29.71 -9.87
N ARG A 28 -4.08 -28.74 -10.35
CA ARG A 28 -4.05 -27.36 -9.88
C ARG A 28 -4.78 -27.29 -8.53
N ARG A 29 -4.04 -27.23 -7.42
CA ARG A 29 -4.60 -26.69 -6.18
C ARG A 29 -4.54 -25.17 -6.29
N LYS A 30 -5.69 -24.49 -6.17
CA LYS A 30 -5.70 -23.05 -5.90
C LYS A 30 -4.96 -22.86 -4.57
N GLY A 31 -3.76 -22.30 -4.62
CA GLY A 31 -2.94 -22.05 -3.43
C GLY A 31 -3.48 -20.89 -2.57
N VAL A 32 -4.38 -20.08 -3.12
CA VAL A 32 -4.99 -18.91 -2.48
C VAL A 32 -6.49 -18.94 -2.74
N GLN A 33 -7.28 -18.50 -1.75
CA GLN A 33 -8.73 -18.34 -1.90
C GLN A 33 -9.06 -17.32 -2.99
N ASN A 34 -10.18 -17.51 -3.67
CA ASN A 34 -10.67 -16.50 -4.60
C ASN A 34 -11.11 -15.26 -3.82
N THR A 35 -10.54 -14.11 -4.15
CA THR A 35 -10.96 -12.79 -3.66
C THR A 35 -11.57 -11.99 -4.80
N VAL A 36 -12.25 -10.87 -4.49
CA VAL A 36 -12.79 -9.96 -5.52
C VAL A 36 -11.69 -9.36 -6.40
N PHE A 37 -10.44 -9.28 -5.91
CA PHE A 37 -9.30 -8.87 -6.74
C PHE A 37 -9.12 -9.75 -7.97
N THR A 38 -9.50 -11.03 -7.92
CA THR A 38 -9.43 -11.92 -9.09
C THR A 38 -10.38 -11.52 -10.23
N CYS A 39 -11.34 -10.62 -9.97
CA CYS A 39 -12.23 -10.06 -10.98
C CYS A 39 -11.65 -8.82 -11.66
N LEU A 40 -10.56 -8.23 -11.12
CA LEU A 40 -9.95 -7.02 -11.67
C LEU A 40 -8.78 -7.39 -12.58
N VAL A 41 -8.64 -6.67 -13.70
CA VAL A 41 -7.36 -6.63 -14.41
C VAL A 41 -6.37 -5.73 -13.66
N GLU A 42 -5.07 -5.89 -13.91
CA GLU A 42 -4.03 -5.14 -13.19
C GLU A 42 -4.21 -3.62 -13.29
N GLU A 43 -4.62 -3.10 -14.46
CA GLU A 43 -4.88 -1.68 -14.64
C GLU A 43 -6.08 -1.18 -13.82
N GLU A 44 -7.15 -1.99 -13.70
CA GLU A 44 -8.33 -1.62 -12.89
C GLU A 44 -7.98 -1.54 -11.40
N ALA A 45 -7.21 -2.50 -10.90
CA ALA A 45 -6.75 -2.52 -9.51
C ALA A 45 -5.77 -1.37 -9.23
N THR A 46 -4.89 -1.06 -10.18
CA THR A 46 -3.98 0.08 -10.10
C THR A 46 -4.77 1.40 -10.07
N GLN A 47 -5.73 1.58 -10.98
CA GLN A 47 -6.58 2.77 -11.03
C GLN A 47 -7.42 2.91 -9.75
N LEU A 48 -7.99 1.81 -9.24
CA LEU A 48 -8.71 1.79 -7.97
C LEU A 48 -7.83 2.29 -6.82
N GLY A 49 -6.54 1.93 -6.81
CA GLY A 49 -5.58 2.44 -5.82
C GLY A 49 -5.38 3.95 -5.91
N ARG A 50 -5.26 4.50 -7.12
CA ARG A 50 -5.13 5.95 -7.38
C ARG A 50 -6.39 6.72 -7.01
N ASP A 51 -7.56 6.15 -7.33
CA ASP A 51 -8.85 6.74 -6.97
C ASP A 51 -9.01 6.75 -5.44
N MET A 52 -8.68 5.64 -4.77
CA MET A 52 -8.70 5.56 -3.31
C MET A 52 -7.77 6.59 -2.67
N HIS A 53 -6.57 6.81 -3.21
CA HIS A 53 -5.67 7.87 -2.75
C HIS A 53 -6.36 9.24 -2.78
N THR A 54 -6.95 9.59 -3.92
CA THR A 54 -7.64 10.85 -4.13
C THR A 54 -8.83 11.01 -3.18
N LEU A 55 -9.65 9.96 -3.05
CA LEU A 55 -10.81 9.95 -2.15
C LEU A 55 -10.39 10.12 -0.68
N VAL A 56 -9.29 9.49 -0.27
CA VAL A 56 -8.77 9.65 1.10
C VAL A 56 -8.31 11.09 1.33
N GLN A 57 -7.56 11.70 0.40
CA GLN A 57 -7.13 13.09 0.55
C GLN A 57 -8.29 14.08 0.60
N GLN A 58 -9.33 13.86 -0.20
CA GLN A 58 -10.44 14.80 -0.35
C GLN A 58 -11.54 14.62 0.70
N HIS A 59 -11.79 13.38 1.14
CA HIS A 59 -13.01 13.05 1.88
C HIS A 59 -12.77 12.36 3.21
N TYR A 60 -11.56 11.90 3.53
CA TYR A 60 -11.33 11.22 4.79
C TYR A 60 -11.48 12.20 5.98
N PRO A 61 -12.38 11.94 6.94
CA PRO A 61 -12.78 12.93 7.94
C PRO A 61 -11.81 12.96 9.13
N VAL A 62 -10.55 13.32 8.89
CA VAL A 62 -9.49 13.28 9.92
C VAL A 62 -9.84 14.12 11.15
N ARG A 63 -10.32 15.35 10.96
CA ARG A 63 -10.63 16.26 12.08
C ARG A 63 -11.80 15.76 12.95
N PRO A 64 -12.98 15.39 12.40
CA PRO A 64 -14.03 14.75 13.18
C PRO A 64 -13.58 13.50 13.95
N LEU A 65 -12.71 12.67 13.35
CA LEU A 65 -12.14 11.50 14.01
C LEU A 65 -11.28 11.89 15.22
N ILE A 66 -10.41 12.90 15.08
CA ILE A 66 -9.60 13.42 16.18
C ILE A 66 -10.49 13.95 17.30
N ASP A 67 -11.52 14.74 16.98
CA ASP A 67 -12.43 15.28 17.98
C ASP A 67 -13.19 14.18 18.73
N MET A 68 -13.63 13.13 18.02
CA MET A 68 -14.26 11.97 18.65
C MET A 68 -13.27 11.22 19.56
N ALA A 69 -12.03 11.00 19.10
CA ALA A 69 -11.01 10.29 19.87
C ALA A 69 -10.60 11.09 21.13
N ALA A 70 -10.46 12.41 21.00
CA ALA A 70 -10.11 13.29 22.12
C ALA A 70 -11.18 13.27 23.22
N ARG A 71 -12.46 13.21 22.87
CA ARG A 71 -13.57 13.10 23.85
C ARG A 71 -13.55 11.79 24.65
N LYS A 72 -13.01 10.72 24.06
CA LYS A 72 -12.90 9.40 24.70
C LYS A 72 -11.59 9.21 25.46
N SER A 73 -10.64 10.12 25.30
CA SER A 73 -9.32 9.98 25.92
C SER A 73 -9.41 10.23 27.42
N VAL A 74 -8.96 9.24 28.20
CA VAL A 74 -8.83 9.31 29.66
C VAL A 74 -7.36 9.48 30.11
N SER A 75 -6.44 9.54 29.14
CA SER A 75 -5.01 9.61 29.38
C SER A 75 -4.61 10.94 30.04
N HIS A 76 -3.56 10.90 30.87
CA HIS A 76 -3.01 12.13 31.41
C HIS A 76 -2.47 13.01 30.27
N PRO A 77 -2.62 14.35 30.33
CA PRO A 77 -2.14 15.27 29.30
C PRO A 77 -0.73 14.98 28.74
N GLU A 78 0.26 14.85 29.63
CA GLU A 78 1.64 14.59 29.20
C GLU A 78 1.85 13.21 28.57
N GLU A 79 1.08 12.20 28.97
CA GLU A 79 1.10 10.88 28.32
C GLU A 79 0.56 10.99 26.91
N ARG A 80 -0.59 11.66 26.73
CA ARG A 80 -1.21 11.82 25.41
C ARG A 80 -0.28 12.51 24.42
N ARG A 81 0.42 13.56 24.86
CA ARG A 81 1.41 14.26 24.04
C ARG A 81 2.57 13.35 23.63
N ARG A 82 3.13 12.58 24.59
CA ARG A 82 4.22 11.63 24.32
C ARG A 82 3.80 10.55 23.34
N ASP A 83 2.60 9.99 23.52
CA ASP A 83 2.07 8.93 22.66
C ASP A 83 1.90 9.41 21.21
N LEU A 84 1.40 10.63 21.02
CA LEU A 84 1.24 11.21 19.68
C LEU A 84 2.59 11.45 18.99
N ILE A 85 3.59 11.93 19.73
CA ILE A 85 4.96 12.09 19.19
C ILE A 85 5.55 10.73 18.83
N GLY A 86 5.37 9.72 19.68
CA GLY A 86 5.80 8.35 19.40
C GLY A 86 5.14 7.78 18.15
N ALA A 87 3.82 7.93 18.03
CA ALA A 87 3.06 7.49 16.86
C ALA A 87 3.54 8.17 15.57
N ILE A 88 3.78 9.49 15.60
CA ILE A 88 4.32 10.22 14.43
C ILE A 88 5.67 9.61 14.02
N ARG A 89 6.60 9.38 14.95
CA ARG A 89 7.92 8.82 14.64
C ARG A 89 7.83 7.45 13.96
N ILE A 90 7.04 6.54 14.52
CA ILE A 90 6.86 5.19 13.97
C ILE A 90 6.21 5.24 12.58
N LEU A 91 5.19 6.08 12.41
CA LEU A 91 4.49 6.21 11.13
C LEU A 91 5.36 6.88 10.06
N ASP A 92 6.22 7.82 10.43
CA ASP A 92 7.16 8.50 9.52
C ASP A 92 8.26 7.54 9.07
N GLU A 93 8.83 6.74 9.99
CA GLU A 93 9.79 5.66 9.68
C GLU A 93 9.17 4.63 8.73
N LEU A 94 7.95 4.19 9.03
CA LEU A 94 7.21 3.25 8.19
C LEU A 94 6.93 3.81 6.79
N ASN A 95 6.56 5.09 6.70
CA ASN A 95 6.33 5.76 5.42
C ASN A 95 7.63 5.90 4.61
N GLY A 96 8.75 6.21 5.28
CA GLY A 96 10.08 6.21 4.67
C GLY A 96 10.44 4.86 4.08
N MET A 97 10.26 3.78 4.84
CA MET A 97 10.48 2.42 4.36
C MET A 97 9.62 2.08 3.13
N PHE A 98 8.36 2.48 3.07
CA PHE A 98 7.50 2.20 1.91
C PHE A 98 7.93 2.97 0.66
N ASN A 99 8.41 4.21 0.81
CA ASN A 99 8.95 5.00 -0.29
C ASN A 99 10.25 4.39 -0.84
N GLU A 100 11.13 3.90 0.05
CA GLU A 100 12.32 3.15 -0.33
C GLU A 100 11.96 1.80 -0.96
N LEU A 101 10.80 1.22 -0.59
CA LEU A 101 10.41 -0.10 -1.03
C LEU A 101 10.06 -0.19 -2.53
N GLN A 102 9.62 0.92 -3.14
CA GLN A 102 9.26 1.04 -4.58
C GLN A 102 8.63 -0.23 -5.16
N THR A 103 7.36 -0.48 -4.82
CA THR A 103 6.59 -1.61 -5.37
C THR A 103 5.82 -1.16 -6.61
N PRO A 104 5.90 -1.90 -7.74
CA PRO A 104 6.27 -3.30 -7.89
C PRO A 104 7.80 -3.42 -7.92
N LEU A 105 8.32 -4.48 -7.31
CA LEU A 105 9.77 -4.72 -7.25
C LEU A 105 10.41 -4.87 -8.65
N ALA A 106 9.61 -4.94 -9.72
CA ALA A 106 10.09 -4.79 -11.09
C ALA A 106 10.84 -3.46 -11.34
N VAL A 107 10.43 -2.36 -10.69
CA VAL A 107 11.08 -1.04 -10.78
C VAL A 107 12.38 -1.00 -9.95
N ARG A 108 12.49 -1.85 -8.92
CA ARG A 108 13.71 -1.99 -8.11
C ARG A 108 14.90 -2.58 -8.84
N VAL A 109 14.76 -3.14 -10.04
CA VAL A 109 15.92 -3.61 -10.82
C VAL A 109 16.96 -2.48 -11.01
N GLN A 110 16.55 -1.21 -10.90
CA GLN A 110 17.45 -0.05 -10.94
C GLN A 110 18.01 0.38 -9.56
N ASN A 111 17.43 -0.04 -8.44
CA ASN A 111 17.81 0.41 -7.09
C ASN A 111 18.52 -0.71 -6.30
N ASN A 112 19.86 -0.63 -6.29
CA ASN A 112 20.84 -1.54 -5.68
C ASN A 112 20.78 -1.66 -4.12
N ILE A 113 19.63 -1.42 -3.48
CA ILE A 113 19.51 -1.51 -2.00
C ILE A 113 19.22 -2.97 -1.61
N PRO A 114 20.07 -3.63 -0.80
CA PRO A 114 19.81 -4.97 -0.31
C PRO A 114 18.56 -4.99 0.56
N ILE A 115 17.61 -5.87 0.25
CA ILE A 115 16.40 -6.11 1.05
C ILE A 115 16.53 -7.46 1.73
N HIS A 116 15.92 -7.61 2.90
CA HIS A 116 15.77 -8.91 3.53
C HIS A 116 14.91 -9.83 2.63
N ASN A 117 15.42 -11.03 2.32
CA ASN A 117 14.78 -11.98 1.40
C ASN A 117 13.32 -12.30 1.75
N GLU A 118 13.00 -12.46 3.05
CA GLU A 118 11.61 -12.73 3.47
C GLU A 118 10.65 -11.56 3.21
N LEU A 119 11.13 -10.33 3.36
CA LEU A 119 10.35 -9.12 3.08
C LEU A 119 10.08 -9.01 1.57
N GLU A 120 11.10 -9.27 0.76
CA GLU A 120 10.97 -9.27 -0.70
C GLU A 120 9.95 -10.31 -1.18
N VAL A 121 10.04 -11.55 -0.69
CA VAL A 121 9.10 -12.62 -1.02
C VAL A 121 7.68 -12.26 -0.57
N GLY A 122 7.52 -11.75 0.66
CA GLY A 122 6.21 -11.36 1.21
C GLY A 122 5.56 -10.23 0.40
N MET A 123 6.33 -9.20 0.04
CA MET A 123 5.83 -8.06 -0.73
C MET A 123 5.55 -8.40 -2.19
N ASN A 124 6.35 -9.26 -2.82
CA ASN A 124 6.05 -9.80 -4.14
C ASN A 124 4.75 -10.60 -4.14
N HIS A 125 4.56 -11.46 -3.14
CA HIS A 125 3.31 -12.21 -2.99
C HIS A 125 2.11 -11.28 -2.79
N PHE A 126 2.23 -10.29 -1.89
CA PHE A 126 1.19 -9.32 -1.63
C PHE A 126 0.83 -8.50 -2.87
N ASN A 127 1.84 -8.02 -3.61
CA ASN A 127 1.67 -7.31 -4.88
C ASN A 127 0.90 -8.15 -5.91
N LEU A 128 1.26 -9.43 -6.04
CA LEU A 128 0.63 -10.36 -6.97
C LEU A 128 -0.85 -10.62 -6.62
N ILE A 129 -1.16 -10.95 -5.37
CA ILE A 129 -2.52 -11.34 -4.98
C ILE A 129 -3.48 -10.14 -4.89
N THR A 130 -2.96 -8.92 -4.84
CA THR A 130 -3.75 -7.68 -4.81
C THR A 130 -3.76 -6.93 -6.13
N HIS A 131 -3.10 -7.46 -7.18
CA HIS A 131 -2.97 -6.77 -8.47
C HIS A 131 -2.47 -5.33 -8.29
N THR A 132 -1.33 -5.15 -7.62
CA THR A 132 -0.68 -3.85 -7.29
C THR A 132 -1.46 -2.89 -6.37
N PHE A 133 -2.77 -3.08 -6.18
CA PHE A 133 -3.60 -2.24 -5.32
C PHE A 133 -3.08 -2.18 -3.87
N GLY A 134 -2.66 -3.32 -3.33
CA GLY A 134 -2.24 -3.44 -1.93
C GLY A 134 -1.11 -2.46 -1.59
N PRO A 135 0.05 -2.55 -2.26
CA PRO A 135 1.15 -1.62 -2.02
C PRO A 135 0.82 -0.15 -2.29
N ILE A 136 0.04 0.17 -3.33
CA ILE A 136 -0.41 1.56 -3.61
C ILE A 136 -1.25 2.10 -2.44
N ASN A 137 -2.21 1.31 -1.97
CA ASN A 137 -3.14 1.73 -0.94
C ASN A 137 -2.49 1.71 0.46
N GLN A 138 -1.47 0.89 0.68
CA GLN A 138 -0.67 0.86 1.90
C GLN A 138 -0.01 2.22 2.18
N SER A 139 0.64 2.82 1.17
CA SER A 139 1.21 4.17 1.30
C SER A 139 0.12 5.22 1.55
N THR A 140 -1.04 5.09 0.91
CA THR A 140 -2.19 6.00 1.12
C THR A 140 -2.64 6.02 2.58
N TRP A 141 -2.88 4.85 3.18
CA TRP A 141 -3.34 4.78 4.57
C TRP A 141 -2.25 5.11 5.57
N CYS A 142 -0.99 4.77 5.30
CA CYS A 142 0.14 5.17 6.15
C CYS A 142 0.22 6.71 6.25
N ASN A 143 0.11 7.41 5.11
CA ASN A 143 0.06 8.87 5.09
C ASN A 143 -1.19 9.43 5.80
N ALA A 144 -2.36 8.82 5.62
CA ALA A 144 -3.59 9.24 6.30
C ALA A 144 -3.48 9.14 7.83
N PHE A 145 -2.88 8.06 8.34
CA PHE A 145 -2.66 7.88 9.77
C PHE A 145 -1.56 8.79 10.32
N LEU A 146 -0.49 9.01 9.54
CA LEU A 146 0.54 9.99 9.88
C LEU A 146 -0.06 11.40 9.99
N ASN A 147 -0.90 11.80 9.03
CA ASN A 147 -1.63 13.06 9.06
C ASN A 147 -2.56 13.15 10.27
N TYR A 148 -3.30 12.07 10.58
CA TYR A 148 -4.11 11.99 11.80
C TYR A 148 -3.27 12.25 13.06
N ALA A 149 -2.11 11.61 13.20
CA ALA A 149 -1.25 11.77 14.37
C ALA A 149 -0.66 13.19 14.46
N LYS A 150 -0.16 13.74 13.34
CA LYS A 150 0.36 15.12 13.24
C LYS A 150 -0.71 16.15 13.59
N MET A 151 -1.89 16.08 12.96
CA MET A 151 -2.98 17.01 13.25
C MET A 151 -3.54 16.84 14.67
N SER A 152 -3.59 15.60 15.19
CA SER A 152 -3.98 15.35 16.59
C SER A 152 -3.03 16.03 17.57
N LEU A 153 -1.72 15.97 17.32
CA LEU A 153 -0.72 16.64 18.16
C LEU A 153 -0.88 18.17 18.10
N ALA A 154 -1.04 18.73 16.90
CA ALA A 154 -1.21 20.17 16.72
C ALA A 154 -2.50 20.68 17.41
N MET A 155 -3.63 19.97 17.24
CA MET A 155 -4.88 20.30 17.91
C MET A 155 -4.81 20.11 19.42
N TYR A 156 -4.00 19.19 19.90
CA TYR A 156 -3.77 19.00 21.33
C TYR A 156 -2.96 20.15 21.93
N GLN A 157 -1.84 20.53 21.28
CA GLN A 157 -0.99 21.64 21.71
C GLN A 157 -1.75 22.97 21.72
N SER A 158 -2.61 23.22 20.74
CA SER A 158 -3.41 24.45 20.67
C SER A 158 -4.45 24.56 21.79
N ARG A 159 -4.95 23.43 22.31
CA ARG A 159 -5.85 23.40 23.48
C ARG A 159 -5.10 23.66 24.79
N MET A 160 -3.82 23.29 24.87
CA MET A 160 -3.01 23.51 26.07
C MET A 160 -2.40 24.91 26.12
N GLU A 161 -2.02 25.46 24.96
CA GLU A 161 -1.32 26.74 24.81
C GLU A 161 -1.98 27.61 23.72
N PRO A 162 -3.13 28.26 24.01
CA PRO A 162 -3.91 28.98 23.01
C PRO A 162 -3.20 30.17 22.35
N ASN A 163 -2.03 30.60 22.86
CA ASN A 163 -1.29 31.78 22.39
C ASN A 163 0.04 31.45 21.65
N ASN A 164 0.29 30.21 21.23
CA ASN A 164 1.55 29.84 20.55
C ASN A 164 1.45 29.86 19.00
N PRO A 165 2.15 30.77 18.29
CA PRO A 165 2.06 30.93 16.84
C PRO A 165 2.59 29.74 16.00
N GLN A 166 3.35 28.80 16.60
CA GLN A 166 3.86 27.61 15.91
C GLN A 166 2.77 26.58 15.54
N VAL A 167 1.56 26.72 16.10
CA VAL A 167 0.40 25.85 15.84
C VAL A 167 -0.11 25.98 14.39
N VAL A 168 0.12 27.13 13.75
CA VAL A 168 -0.43 27.44 12.42
C VAL A 168 0.25 26.65 11.30
N ILE A 169 1.51 26.22 11.49
CA ILE A 169 2.31 25.57 10.44
C ILE A 169 1.81 24.15 10.13
N TYR A 170 1.24 23.45 11.11
CA TYR A 170 0.66 22.10 10.94
C TYR A 170 -0.79 22.10 10.44
N LEU A 171 -1.42 23.27 10.30
CA LEU A 171 -2.82 23.41 9.85
C LEU A 171 -2.94 23.72 8.37
N LEU A 172 -1.83 24.04 7.71
CA LEU A 172 -1.77 24.01 6.27
C LEU A 172 -1.49 22.56 5.85
N PRO A 173 -2.23 22.00 4.88
CA PRO A 173 -1.74 20.82 4.21
C PRO A 173 -0.45 21.28 3.54
N GLU A 174 0.71 20.95 4.13
CA GLU A 174 1.88 20.79 3.29
C GLU A 174 1.44 19.75 2.27
N SER A 175 1.19 20.23 1.06
CA SER A 175 1.03 19.35 -0.08
C SER A 175 2.36 18.62 -0.14
N PRO A 176 2.45 17.31 0.16
CA PRO A 176 3.52 16.60 -0.46
C PRO A 176 3.04 16.57 -1.91
N LEU A 177 3.63 17.44 -2.73
CA LEU A 177 3.99 17.00 -4.06
C LEU A 177 4.82 15.74 -3.83
N ILE A 178 4.14 14.60 -3.64
CA ILE A 178 4.73 13.31 -3.92
C ILE A 178 4.99 13.45 -5.40
N SER A 179 6.26 13.72 -5.67
CA SER A 179 6.84 13.76 -6.99
C SER A 179 6.19 12.67 -7.83
N SER A 180 5.74 13.06 -9.02
CA SER A 180 5.24 12.16 -10.08
C SER A 180 6.12 10.91 -10.28
N ASN A 181 7.36 10.95 -9.81
CA ASN A 181 8.36 9.89 -9.85
C ASN A 181 7.98 8.56 -9.17
N VAL A 182 6.94 8.47 -8.31
CA VAL A 182 6.50 7.16 -7.78
C VAL A 182 5.54 6.44 -8.74
N LEU A 183 4.80 7.19 -9.57
CA LEU A 183 3.91 6.62 -10.59
C LEU A 183 4.62 6.46 -11.95
N ASP A 184 5.62 7.28 -12.23
CA ASP A 184 6.39 7.22 -13.48
C ASP A 184 7.28 5.95 -13.58
N GLY A 185 7.65 5.35 -12.44
CA GLY A 185 8.39 4.08 -12.40
C GLY A 185 7.60 2.89 -12.98
N PHE A 186 6.27 2.96 -13.00
CA PHE A 186 5.41 1.91 -13.57
C PHE A 186 5.22 2.03 -15.09
N MET A 187 5.56 3.18 -15.67
CA MET A 187 5.26 3.52 -17.07
C MET A 187 6.34 3.08 -18.08
N SER A 188 7.48 2.52 -17.64
CA SER A 188 8.59 2.19 -18.53
C SER A 188 8.90 0.68 -18.56
N ASN A 189 8.04 -0.12 -19.18
CA ASN A 189 8.44 -1.32 -19.97
C ASN A 189 7.25 -2.11 -20.57
N SER A 190 6.25 -1.42 -21.15
CA SER A 190 5.25 -2.08 -22.02
C SER A 190 5.59 -2.00 -23.52
N ALA A 191 6.83 -1.67 -23.87
CA ALA A 191 7.30 -1.70 -25.25
C ALA A 191 8.53 -2.62 -25.36
N VAL A 192 8.27 -3.88 -25.71
CA VAL A 192 9.03 -4.77 -26.60
C VAL A 192 8.72 -6.21 -26.16
N ILE A 193 7.76 -6.83 -26.85
CA ILE A 193 7.81 -8.17 -27.43
C ILE A 193 6.62 -8.22 -28.40
N SER A 194 6.94 -8.03 -29.67
CA SER A 194 6.20 -8.49 -30.84
C SER A 194 7.12 -9.40 -31.61
#